data_AF-U4QD09-F1
#
_entry.id   AF-U4QD09-F1
#
_cell.length_a   1.000
_cell.length_b   1.000
_cell.length_c   1.000
_cell.angle_alpha   90.00
_cell.angle_beta   90.00
_cell.angle_gamma   90.00
#
_symmetry.space_group_name_H-M   'P 1'
#
loop_
_entity.id
_entity.type
_entity.pdbx_description
1 polymer ?
#
loop_
_entity_poly.entity_id
_entity_poly.type
_entity_poly.pdbx_seq_one_letter_code
_entity_poly.pdbx_strand_id
1 'polypeptide(L)'
;MLEFFGIVPPASMDGMPISSILLGNKENQRVLLFGVFGGQIGLYDGRYTYIRGCAKPDNNPLFSYTLMPTNMRGFFPQESLEQMQIAPGMRFTNGIPCLKIPTEICINPFYCGSLLFDIANDPHQENNIIRLPIEAEMVEKLKSVLRRIDAPSDVFERLGLEG
;
A
#
# COMPACT_ATOMS: atom_id res chain seq x y z
N MET A 1 -0.79 4.86 -21.50
CA MET A 1 -0.68 3.98 -22.67
C MET A 1 -2.04 3.59 -23.23
N LEU A 2 -2.97 3.05 -22.43
CA LEU A 2 -4.34 2.74 -22.90
C LEU A 2 -5.06 3.95 -23.52
N GLU A 3 -5.10 5.09 -22.80
CA GLU A 3 -5.70 6.33 -23.31
C GLU A 3 -5.06 6.80 -24.63
N PHE A 4 -3.73 6.70 -24.76
CA PHE A 4 -3.01 7.09 -25.97
C PHE A 4 -3.45 6.28 -27.20
N PHE A 5 -3.83 5.02 -27.01
CA PHE A 5 -4.38 4.16 -28.06
C PHE A 5 -5.92 4.20 -28.15
N GLY A 6 -6.59 5.12 -27.44
CA GLY A 6 -8.05 5.21 -27.42
C GLY A 6 -8.76 4.06 -26.71
N ILE A 7 -8.05 3.31 -25.86
CA ILE A 7 -8.61 2.18 -25.09
C ILE A 7 -9.09 2.68 -23.74
N VAL A 8 -10.34 2.37 -23.40
CA VAL A 8 -10.94 2.70 -22.10
C VAL A 8 -10.28 1.87 -20.99
N PRO A 9 -9.72 2.49 -19.93
CA PRO A 9 -9.16 1.76 -18.80
C PRO A 9 -10.21 0.92 -18.06
N PRO A 10 -9.89 -0.31 -17.63
CA PRO A 10 -10.78 -1.10 -16.78
C PRO A 10 -11.09 -0.40 -15.46
N ALA A 11 -12.29 -0.59 -14.90
CA ALA A 11 -12.70 0.00 -13.62
C ALA A 11 -11.84 -0.48 -12.42
N SER A 12 -11.19 -1.63 -12.54
CA SER A 12 -10.26 -2.16 -11.53
C SER A 12 -8.86 -1.53 -11.58
N MET A 13 -8.58 -0.65 -12.54
CA MET A 13 -7.30 0.04 -12.65
C MET A 13 -7.25 1.27 -11.73
N ASP A 14 -6.26 1.32 -10.84
CA ASP A 14 -5.98 2.50 -9.99
C ASP A 14 -5.06 3.53 -10.66
N GLY A 15 -4.32 3.11 -11.68
CA GLY A 15 -3.43 3.96 -12.46
C GLY A 15 -4.21 4.99 -13.27
N MET A 16 -3.84 6.26 -13.14
CA MET A 16 -4.45 7.36 -13.90
C MET A 16 -3.57 7.77 -15.09
N PRO A 17 -4.14 8.16 -16.24
CA PRO A 17 -3.36 8.60 -17.40
C PRO A 17 -2.50 9.81 -17.07
N ILE A 18 -1.30 9.91 -17.65
CA ILE A 18 -0.35 11.02 -17.40
C ILE A 18 -0.27 12.02 -18.56
N SER A 19 -1.14 11.89 -19.56
CA SER A 19 -1.19 12.73 -20.76
C SER A 19 -1.29 14.23 -20.43
N SER A 20 -2.15 14.60 -19.48
CA SER A 20 -2.30 15.99 -19.04
C SER A 20 -1.00 16.58 -18.47
N ILE A 21 -0.22 15.76 -17.76
CA ILE A 21 1.08 16.16 -17.18
C ILE A 21 2.10 16.38 -18.31
N LEU A 22 2.13 15.48 -19.29
CA LEU A 22 3.01 15.59 -20.46
C LEU A 22 2.70 16.85 -21.30
N LEU A 23 1.43 17.27 -21.33
CA LEU A 23 0.98 18.49 -22.01
C LEU A 23 1.17 19.78 -21.17
N GLY A 24 1.85 19.70 -20.04
CA GLY A 24 2.24 20.85 -19.23
C GLY A 24 1.22 21.28 -18.17
N ASN A 25 0.15 20.50 -17.94
CA ASN A 25 -0.72 20.74 -16.80
C ASN A 25 -0.01 20.28 -15.51
N LYS A 26 0.44 21.25 -14.72
CA LYS A 26 1.16 21.03 -13.46
C LYS A 26 0.25 20.89 -12.25
N GLU A 27 -1.06 21.12 -12.39
CA GLU A 27 -2.01 20.87 -11.30
C GLU A 27 -2.18 19.37 -11.13
N ASN A 28 -1.32 18.78 -10.33
CA ASN A 28 -1.33 17.36 -10.07
C ASN A 28 -1.69 17.14 -8.61
N GLN A 29 -2.99 17.19 -8.30
CA GLN A 29 -3.55 16.78 -7.00
C GLN A 29 -3.49 15.25 -6.79
N ARG A 30 -2.51 14.57 -7.42
CA ARG A 30 -2.39 13.12 -7.37
C ARG A 30 -1.70 12.71 -6.09
N VAL A 31 -2.40 11.85 -5.36
CA VAL A 31 -1.80 11.10 -4.28
C VAL A 31 -1.20 9.82 -4.85
N LEU A 32 0.11 9.66 -4.69
CA LEU A 32 0.85 8.45 -5.06
C LEU A 32 0.88 7.51 -3.86
N LEU A 33 0.62 6.23 -4.10
CA LEU A 33 0.79 5.16 -3.13
C LEU A 33 1.91 4.25 -3.62
N PHE A 34 2.85 3.89 -2.75
CA PHE A 34 3.98 3.03 -3.08
C PHE A 34 4.37 2.16 -1.87
N GLY A 35 5.16 1.11 -2.10
CA GLY A 35 5.61 0.23 -1.02
C GLY A 35 6.06 -1.12 -1.54
N VAL A 36 6.35 -2.01 -0.60
CA VAL A 36 6.71 -3.41 -0.87
C VAL A 36 5.84 -4.34 -0.04
N PHE A 37 5.59 -5.55 -0.54
CA PHE A 37 4.78 -6.53 0.18
C PHE A 37 5.31 -6.76 1.60
N GLY A 38 4.42 -6.66 2.60
CA GLY A 38 4.75 -6.78 4.02
C GLY A 38 5.57 -5.64 4.61
N GLY A 39 6.11 -4.72 3.80
CA GLY A 39 6.89 -3.58 4.25
C GLY A 39 6.07 -2.39 4.70
N GLN A 40 6.72 -1.23 4.74
CA GLN A 40 6.08 0.06 4.94
C GLN A 40 5.24 0.45 3.70
N ILE A 41 4.19 1.24 3.93
CA ILE A 41 3.38 1.82 2.86
C ILE A 41 3.66 3.32 2.78
N GLY A 42 4.11 3.77 1.62
CA GLY A 42 4.42 5.15 1.31
C GLY A 42 3.27 5.86 0.61
N LEU A 43 3.11 7.14 0.92
CA LEU A 43 2.16 8.05 0.32
C LEU A 43 2.85 9.37 0.01
N TYR A 44 2.66 9.90 -1.19
CA TYR A 44 3.09 11.25 -1.56
C TYR A 44 1.91 12.05 -2.08
N ASP A 45 1.65 13.22 -1.50
CA ASP A 45 0.47 14.04 -1.82
C ASP A 45 0.77 15.27 -2.72
N GLY A 46 2.00 15.37 -3.24
CA GLY A 46 2.47 16.54 -3.99
C GLY A 46 3.40 17.45 -3.18
N ARG A 47 3.48 17.27 -1.85
CA ARG A 47 4.42 17.99 -0.99
C ARG A 47 5.05 17.09 0.07
N TYR A 48 4.25 16.31 0.77
CA TYR A 48 4.70 15.46 1.86
C TYR A 48 4.86 14.02 1.41
N THR A 49 5.98 13.41 1.79
CA THR A 49 6.18 11.96 1.69
C THR A 49 5.97 11.36 3.07
N TYR A 50 4.91 10.55 3.21
CA TYR A 50 4.59 9.81 4.43
C TYR A 50 4.83 8.32 4.22
N ILE A 51 5.62 7.69 5.08
CA ILE A 51 5.94 6.26 5.04
C ILE A 51 5.44 5.65 6.35
N ARG A 52 4.33 4.90 6.28
CA ARG A 52 3.70 4.25 7.43
C ARG A 52 4.32 2.87 7.68
N GLY A 53 4.88 2.69 8.87
CA GLY A 53 5.33 1.39 9.38
C GLY A 53 4.19 0.56 9.98
N CYS A 54 4.49 -0.70 10.28
CA CYS A 54 3.57 -1.57 11.01
C CYS A 54 3.42 -1.12 12.48
N ALA A 55 2.28 -1.43 13.08
CA ALA A 55 1.93 -0.99 14.43
C ALA A 55 2.59 -1.84 15.53
N LYS A 56 2.87 -3.12 15.25
CA LYS A 56 3.37 -4.09 16.22
C LYS A 56 4.73 -4.66 15.80
N PRO A 57 5.60 -5.04 16.76
CA PRO A 57 6.90 -5.63 16.47
C PRO A 57 6.85 -6.93 15.65
N ASP A 58 5.74 -7.66 15.65
CA ASP A 58 5.57 -8.90 14.89
C ASP A 58 5.09 -8.66 13.45
N ASN A 59 4.80 -7.41 13.05
CA ASN A 59 4.27 -7.00 11.74
C ASN A 59 2.98 -7.74 11.35
N ASN A 60 2.23 -8.26 12.32
CA ASN A 60 0.98 -8.98 12.09
C ASN A 60 -0.24 -8.06 12.23
N PRO A 61 -1.35 -8.39 11.55
CA PRO A 61 -1.51 -9.54 10.65
C PRO A 61 -0.91 -9.32 9.25
N LEU A 62 -0.31 -10.36 8.65
CA LEU A 62 0.19 -10.32 7.27
C LEU A 62 -0.22 -11.58 6.49
N PHE A 63 -0.83 -11.37 5.32
CA PHE A 63 -1.36 -12.45 4.48
C PHE A 63 -0.94 -12.30 3.02
N SER A 64 -0.73 -13.45 2.37
CA SER A 64 -0.67 -13.55 0.91
C SER A 64 -2.03 -13.98 0.37
N TYR A 65 -2.51 -13.28 -0.65
CA TYR A 65 -3.75 -13.56 -1.36
C TYR A 65 -3.41 -14.14 -2.74
N THR A 66 -3.67 -15.44 -2.96
CA THR A 66 -3.19 -16.14 -4.16
C THR A 66 -4.06 -17.35 -4.52
N LEU A 67 -4.09 -17.72 -5.80
CA LEU A 67 -4.62 -19.01 -6.27
C LEU A 67 -3.53 -20.08 -6.39
N MET A 68 -2.26 -19.69 -6.26
CA MET A 68 -1.10 -20.57 -6.36
C MET A 68 -0.38 -20.63 -5.01
N PRO A 69 -0.30 -21.81 -4.36
CA PRO A 69 0.32 -21.96 -3.04
C PRO A 69 1.86 -22.01 -3.13
N THR A 70 2.45 -20.99 -3.75
CA THR A 70 3.90 -20.80 -3.84
C THR A 70 4.28 -19.39 -3.42
N ASN A 71 5.44 -19.28 -2.78
CA ASN A 71 6.14 -18.02 -2.57
C ASN A 71 7.01 -17.68 -3.78
N MET A 72 7.62 -16.49 -3.78
CA MET A 72 8.65 -16.13 -4.76
C MET A 72 9.81 -17.13 -4.78
N ARG A 73 10.06 -17.84 -3.66
CA ARG A 73 11.06 -18.90 -3.52
C ARG A 73 10.43 -20.18 -2.95
N GLY A 74 9.88 -21.01 -3.84
CA GLY A 74 9.36 -22.34 -3.48
C GLY A 74 7.92 -22.35 -2.96
N PHE A 75 7.54 -23.42 -2.28
CA PHE A 75 6.19 -23.61 -1.73
C PHE A 75 6.02 -22.83 -0.40
N PHE A 76 4.76 -22.59 -0.01
CA PHE A 76 4.51 -22.17 1.37
C PHE A 76 4.90 -23.28 2.35
N PRO A 77 5.38 -22.92 3.55
CA PRO A 77 5.61 -23.90 4.61
C PRO A 77 4.28 -24.51 5.05
N GLN A 78 4.33 -25.74 5.56
CA GLN A 78 3.14 -26.50 5.94
C GLN A 78 2.31 -25.75 6.99
N GLU A 79 2.97 -25.11 7.95
CA GLU A 79 2.36 -24.39 9.08
C GLU A 79 1.51 -23.20 8.62
N SER A 80 1.91 -22.53 7.53
CA SER A 80 1.13 -21.46 6.91
C SER A 80 -0.08 -22.02 6.15
N LEU A 81 0.09 -23.15 5.47
CA LEU A 81 -0.98 -23.81 4.71
C LEU A 81 -2.06 -24.40 5.62
N GLU A 82 -1.69 -24.93 6.80
CA GLU A 82 -2.64 -25.42 7.80
C GLU A 82 -3.57 -24.31 8.34
N GLN A 83 -3.10 -23.07 8.30
CA GLN A 83 -3.85 -21.88 8.73
C GLN A 83 -4.51 -21.13 7.56
N MET A 84 -4.44 -21.65 6.34
CA MET A 84 -5.00 -20.99 5.18
C MET A 84 -6.52 -20.87 5.29
N GLN A 85 -7.04 -19.78 4.77
CA GLN A 85 -8.48 -19.55 4.64
C GLN A 85 -8.84 -19.31 3.17
N ILE A 86 -10.10 -19.51 2.82
CA ILE A 86 -10.63 -19.02 1.55
C ILE A 86 -11.17 -17.61 1.78
N ALA A 87 -10.52 -16.62 1.19
CA ALA A 87 -11.05 -15.27 1.15
C ALA A 87 -12.09 -15.15 0.02
N PRO A 88 -13.18 -14.40 0.25
CA PRO A 88 -14.10 -14.05 -0.84
C PRO A 88 -13.35 -13.26 -1.91
N GLY A 89 -13.92 -13.23 -3.11
CA GLY A 89 -13.39 -12.39 -4.17
C GLY A 89 -13.49 -10.90 -3.83
N MET A 90 -12.43 -10.16 -4.14
CA MET A 90 -12.32 -8.72 -3.91
C MET A 90 -12.07 -8.01 -5.25
N ARG A 91 -12.07 -6.67 -5.24
CA ARG A 91 -11.77 -5.88 -6.46
C ARG A 91 -10.46 -6.31 -7.13
N PHE A 92 -9.41 -6.55 -6.34
CA PHE A 92 -8.10 -6.96 -6.83
C PHE A 92 -8.11 -8.36 -7.50
N THR A 93 -8.96 -9.27 -7.04
CA THR A 93 -9.08 -10.62 -7.60
C THR A 93 -10.18 -10.73 -8.66
N ASN A 94 -10.73 -9.59 -9.11
CA ASN A 94 -11.88 -9.52 -10.01
C ASN A 94 -13.08 -10.37 -9.51
N GLY A 95 -13.31 -10.39 -8.20
CA GLY A 95 -14.40 -11.16 -7.59
C GLY A 95 -14.15 -12.67 -7.52
N ILE A 96 -12.97 -13.16 -7.89
CA ILE A 96 -12.61 -14.59 -7.78
C ILE A 96 -12.11 -14.87 -6.36
N PRO A 97 -12.69 -15.84 -5.63
CA PRO A 97 -12.18 -16.28 -4.33
C PRO A 97 -10.74 -16.80 -4.42
N CYS A 98 -9.95 -16.62 -3.38
CA CYS A 98 -8.55 -17.06 -3.36
C CYS A 98 -8.10 -17.54 -1.98
N LEU A 99 -6.92 -18.16 -1.91
CA LEU A 99 -6.28 -18.54 -0.65
C LEU A 99 -5.79 -17.26 0.05
N LYS A 100 -6.13 -17.12 1.32
CA LYS A 100 -5.55 -16.17 2.28
C LYS A 100 -4.63 -16.95 3.20
N ILE A 101 -3.32 -16.79 3.03
CA ILE A 101 -2.30 -17.61 3.70
C ILE A 101 -1.47 -16.70 4.61
N PRO A 102 -1.38 -16.96 5.93
CA PRO A 102 -0.48 -16.23 6.83
C PRO A 102 0.97 -16.28 6.34
N THR A 103 1.68 -15.16 6.39
CA THR A 103 3.02 -15.07 5.84
C THR A 103 3.90 -14.12 6.63
N GLU A 104 5.21 -14.32 6.51
CA GLU A 104 6.24 -13.56 7.18
C GLU A 104 7.24 -13.03 6.15
N ILE A 105 7.90 -11.93 6.50
CA ILE A 105 8.95 -11.33 5.67
C ILE A 105 10.28 -11.30 6.42
N CYS A 106 11.37 -11.43 5.68
CA CYS A 106 12.70 -11.52 6.29
C CYS A 106 13.15 -10.20 6.94
N ILE A 107 12.72 -9.05 6.41
CA ILE A 107 13.10 -7.73 6.92
C ILE A 107 11.89 -7.11 7.59
N ASN A 108 11.97 -6.95 8.91
CA ASN A 108 10.87 -6.40 9.68
C ASN A 108 10.85 -4.86 9.60
N PRO A 109 9.81 -4.25 8.99
CA PRO A 109 9.71 -2.80 8.82
C PRO A 109 9.51 -2.05 10.15
N PHE A 110 9.15 -2.75 11.23
CA PHE A 110 8.94 -2.15 12.54
C PHE A 110 10.14 -1.35 13.03
N TYR A 111 11.36 -1.87 12.79
CA TYR A 111 12.60 -1.23 13.24
C TYR A 111 12.90 0.09 12.52
N CYS A 112 12.33 0.31 11.33
CA CYS A 112 12.42 1.59 10.62
C CYS A 112 11.37 2.60 11.09
N GLY A 113 10.29 2.15 11.73
CA GLY A 113 9.20 3.00 12.21
C GLY A 113 8.41 3.67 11.07
N SER A 114 7.73 4.78 11.40
CA SER A 114 7.09 5.64 10.39
C SER A 114 7.95 6.88 10.14
N LEU A 115 7.95 7.36 8.90
CA LEU A 115 8.72 8.52 8.45
C LEU A 115 7.78 9.54 7.79
N LEU A 116 8.07 10.82 7.96
CA LEU A 116 7.34 11.90 7.30
C LEU A 116 8.32 13.00 6.91
N PHE A 117 8.24 13.48 5.68
CA PHE A 117 9.14 14.51 5.13
C PHE A 117 8.36 15.56 4.35
N ASP A 118 8.74 16.84 4.46
CA ASP A 118 8.26 17.94 3.62
C ASP A 118 9.20 18.12 2.43
N ILE A 119 8.88 17.51 1.29
CA ILE A 119 9.77 17.46 0.11
C ILE A 119 10.06 18.86 -0.46
N ALA A 120 9.19 19.84 -0.20
CA ALA A 120 9.44 21.22 -0.64
C ALA A 120 10.61 21.88 0.11
N ASN A 121 10.79 21.54 1.40
CA ASN A 121 11.83 22.11 2.26
C ASN A 121 12.98 21.14 2.56
N ASP A 122 12.76 19.84 2.37
CA ASP A 122 13.67 18.74 2.63
C ASP A 122 13.65 17.73 1.47
N PRO A 123 14.16 18.11 0.28
CA PRO A 123 14.13 17.26 -0.91
C PRO A 123 14.97 15.97 -0.76
N HIS A 124 15.93 15.97 0.17
CA HIS A 124 16.80 14.83 0.45
C HIS A 124 16.28 13.91 1.56
N GLN A 125 15.14 14.24 2.19
CA GLN A 125 14.50 13.45 3.24
C GLN A 125 15.43 13.20 4.44
N GLU A 126 16.16 14.24 4.86
CA GLU A 126 17.12 14.16 5.97
C GLU A 126 16.46 14.43 7.33
N ASN A 127 15.30 15.08 7.33
CA ASN A 127 14.65 15.60 8.53
C ASN A 127 13.27 14.94 8.72
N ASN A 128 13.22 13.85 9.48
CA ASN A 128 11.97 13.18 9.80
C ASN A 128 11.11 14.05 10.74
N ILE A 129 9.97 14.53 10.23
CA ILE A 129 9.02 15.40 10.94
C ILE A 129 7.78 14.64 11.46
N ILE A 130 7.93 13.35 11.74
CA ILE A 130 6.90 12.54 12.40
C ILE A 130 6.45 13.18 13.73
N ARG A 131 5.20 12.95 14.16
CA ARG A 131 4.55 13.51 15.36
C ARG A 131 4.25 15.00 15.32
N LEU A 132 4.53 15.70 14.22
CA LEU A 132 3.95 17.01 13.97
C LEU A 132 2.46 16.88 13.60
N PRO A 133 1.63 17.92 13.81
CA PRO A 133 0.19 17.87 13.50
C PRO A 133 -0.14 17.42 12.07
N ILE A 134 0.74 17.68 11.11
CA ILE A 134 0.60 17.25 9.72
C ILE A 134 0.53 15.72 9.55
N GLU A 135 1.08 14.94 10.49
CA GLU A 135 1.00 13.49 10.45
C GLU A 135 -0.45 13.00 10.46
N ALA A 136 -1.32 13.62 11.26
CA ALA A 136 -2.73 13.24 11.35
C ALA A 136 -3.44 13.41 9.99
N GLU A 137 -3.14 14.48 9.26
CA GLU A 137 -3.67 14.70 7.91
C GLU A 137 -3.16 13.64 6.92
N MET A 138 -1.89 13.26 7.01
CA MET A 138 -1.29 12.23 6.15
C MET A 138 -1.83 10.84 6.45
N VAL A 139 -2.12 10.53 7.71
CA VAL A 139 -2.80 9.30 8.14
C VAL A 139 -4.20 9.22 7.53
N GLU A 140 -4.98 10.28 7.58
CA GLU A 140 -6.33 10.30 6.99
C GLU A 140 -6.29 10.21 5.46
N LYS A 141 -5.33 10.88 4.80
CA LYS A 141 -5.08 10.70 3.35
C LYS A 141 -4.75 9.25 3.02
N LEU A 142 -3.89 8.61 3.81
CA LEU A 142 -3.54 7.20 3.61
C LEU A 142 -4.77 6.29 3.78
N LYS A 143 -5.56 6.46 4.84
CA LYS A 143 -6.80 5.72 5.04
C LYS A 143 -7.76 5.89 3.87
N SER A 144 -7.93 7.13 3.39
CA SER A 144 -8.79 7.43 2.24
C SER A 144 -8.32 6.72 0.96
N VAL A 145 -7.02 6.74 0.67
CA VAL A 145 -6.46 6.02 -0.49
C VAL A 145 -6.61 4.50 -0.35
N LEU A 146 -6.31 3.94 0.83
CA LEU A 146 -6.46 2.50 1.09
C LEU A 146 -7.91 2.04 0.91
N ARG A 147 -8.89 2.82 1.38
CA ARG A 147 -10.31 2.54 1.16
C ARG A 147 -10.68 2.62 -0.33
N ARG A 148 -10.17 3.63 -1.05
CA ARG A 148 -10.41 3.81 -2.49
C ARG A 148 -9.92 2.61 -3.31
N ILE A 149 -8.78 2.03 -2.95
CA ILE A 149 -8.22 0.86 -3.67
C ILE A 149 -8.79 -0.47 -3.19
N ASP A 150 -9.76 -0.47 -2.27
CA ASP A 150 -10.35 -1.68 -1.68
C ASP A 150 -9.30 -2.55 -0.96
N ALA A 151 -8.41 -1.91 -0.19
CA ALA A 151 -7.40 -2.63 0.59
C ALA A 151 -8.08 -3.50 1.67
N PRO A 152 -7.63 -4.76 1.88
CA PRO A 152 -8.18 -5.62 2.92
C PRO A 152 -8.08 -5.00 4.32
N SER A 153 -9.03 -5.32 5.20
CA SER A 153 -9.05 -4.83 6.60
C SER A 153 -7.77 -5.16 7.36
N ASP A 154 -7.16 -6.32 7.08
CA ASP A 154 -5.90 -6.73 7.72
C ASP A 154 -4.76 -5.73 7.45
N VAL A 155 -4.80 -4.99 6.32
CA VAL A 155 -3.81 -3.94 6.03
C VAL A 155 -3.98 -2.75 6.98
N PHE A 156 -5.22 -2.39 7.32
CA PHE A 156 -5.50 -1.33 8.28
C PHE A 156 -5.07 -1.74 9.68
N GLU A 157 -5.38 -2.98 10.09
CA GLU A 157 -4.95 -3.54 11.38
C GLU A 157 -3.42 -3.55 11.49
N ARG A 158 -2.72 -4.09 10.50
CA ARG A 158 -1.25 -4.20 10.48
C ARG A 158 -0.56 -2.84 10.63
N LEU A 159 -1.13 -1.79 10.04
CA LEU A 159 -0.61 -0.42 10.09
C LEU A 159 -1.12 0.38 11.30
N GLY A 160 -2.03 -0.18 12.12
CA GLY A 160 -2.66 0.51 13.24
C GLY A 160 -3.46 1.73 12.79
N LEU A 161 -4.28 1.55 11.74
CA LEU A 161 -5.12 2.58 11.12
C LEU A 161 -6.62 2.34 11.38
N GLU A 162 -6.94 1.49 12.36
CA GLU A 162 -8.30 1.17 12.76
C GLU A 162 -8.94 2.38 13.46
N GLY A 163 -10.03 2.88 12.87
CA GLY A 163 -10.73 4.12 13.24
C GLY A 163 -11.01 4.99 12.01
#